data_AF-A0A9C7PIC4-F1
#
_entry.id   AF-A0A9C7PIC4-F1
#
_cell.length_a   1.000
_cell.length_b   1.000
_cell.length_c   1.000
_cell.angle_alpha   90.00
_cell.angle_beta   90.00
_cell.angle_gamma   90.00
#
_symmetry.space_group_name_H-M   'P 1'
#
loop_
_entity.id
_entity.type
_entity.pdbx_description
1 polymer ?
#
loop_
_entity_poly.entity_id
_entity_poly.type
_entity_poly.pdbx_seq_one_letter_code
_entity_poly.pdbx_strand_id
1 'polypeptide(L)'
;MVPSNNLINIQLVNVYIFVVHRIIMKYFLLGVLAPIVLNLIHLGIGLFITKNQGNTFGVGFSAIGFVSKTAGMVFLTWLGVSYLGLDFKIYIPLLTFFWFITHIFEAFIINSAMKKNIDK
;
A
#
# COMPACT_ATOMS: atom_id res chain seq x y z
N MET A 1 -49.20 -0.67 -8.61
CA MET A 1 -48.22 -0.20 -9.62
C MET A 1 -47.33 0.83 -8.95
N VAL A 2 -46.01 0.64 -8.97
CA VAL A 2 -45.07 1.65 -8.44
C VAL A 2 -45.05 2.83 -9.43
N PRO A 3 -45.19 4.09 -8.97
CA PRO A 3 -45.12 5.26 -9.84
C PRO A 3 -43.81 5.30 -10.64
N SER A 4 -43.84 5.63 -11.93
CA SER A 4 -42.66 5.63 -12.83
C SER A 4 -41.53 6.54 -12.34
N ASN A 5 -41.89 7.66 -11.72
CA ASN A 5 -41.05 8.59 -10.99
C ASN A 5 -40.29 7.94 -9.80
N ASN A 6 -40.86 6.92 -9.14
CA ASN A 6 -40.16 6.17 -8.11
C ASN A 6 -39.12 5.20 -8.71
N LEU A 7 -39.41 4.61 -9.87
CA LEU A 7 -38.46 3.72 -10.56
C LEU A 7 -37.23 4.50 -11.08
N ILE A 8 -37.44 5.70 -11.63
CA ILE A 8 -36.35 6.59 -12.07
C ILE A 8 -35.47 7.01 -10.89
N ASN A 9 -36.07 7.39 -9.75
CA ASN A 9 -35.32 7.75 -8.54
C ASN A 9 -34.48 6.57 -8.02
N ILE A 10 -35.02 5.35 -8.00
CA ILE A 10 -34.29 4.16 -7.55
C ILE A 10 -33.08 3.87 -8.47
N GLN A 11 -33.25 4.00 -9.78
CA GLN A 11 -32.14 3.81 -10.74
C GLN A 11 -31.03 4.85 -10.54
N LEU A 12 -31.39 6.12 -10.36
CA LEU A 12 -30.42 7.19 -10.11
C LEU A 12 -29.65 6.97 -8.81
N VAL A 13 -30.33 6.55 -7.73
CA VAL A 13 -29.68 6.22 -6.46
C VAL A 13 -28.70 5.06 -6.61
N ASN A 14 -29.08 3.99 -7.33
CA ASN A 14 -28.19 2.85 -7.55
C ASN A 14 -26.93 3.23 -8.35
N VAL A 15 -27.08 4.05 -9.38
CA VAL A 15 -25.93 4.56 -10.16
C VAL A 15 -25.01 5.40 -9.28
N TYR A 16 -25.57 6.27 -8.45
CA TYR A 16 -24.80 7.08 -7.53
C TYR A 16 -24.01 6.22 -6.53
N ILE A 17 -24.67 5.25 -5.89
CA ILE A 17 -24.04 4.31 -4.95
C ILE A 17 -22.89 3.55 -5.62
N PHE A 18 -23.09 3.05 -6.84
CA PHE A 18 -22.08 2.32 -7.60
C PHE A 18 -20.86 3.20 -7.91
N VAL A 19 -21.10 4.43 -8.37
CA VAL A 19 -20.01 5.39 -8.67
C VAL A 19 -19.22 5.73 -7.41
N VAL A 20 -19.91 6.02 -6.30
CA VAL A 20 -19.27 6.33 -5.01
C VAL A 20 -18.43 5.15 -4.51
N HIS A 21 -18.99 3.93 -4.52
CA HIS A 21 -18.24 2.73 -4.14
C HIS A 21 -16.99 2.56 -5.00
N ARG A 22 -17.11 2.72 -6.32
CA ARG A 22 -15.96 2.62 -7.24
C ARG A 22 -14.87 3.63 -6.91
N ILE A 23 -15.24 4.85 -6.51
CA ILE A 23 -14.28 5.88 -6.12
C ILE A 23 -13.57 5.47 -4.82
N ILE A 24 -14.33 5.10 -3.78
CA ILE A 24 -13.78 4.66 -2.48
C ILE A 24 -12.83 3.48 -2.65
N MET A 25 -13.19 2.51 -3.49
CA MET A 25 -12.35 1.35 -3.78
C MET A 25 -10.99 1.72 -4.37
N LYS A 26 -10.90 2.77 -5.19
CA LYS A 26 -9.61 3.24 -5.73
C LYS A 26 -8.70 3.81 -4.63
N TYR A 27 -9.26 4.62 -3.72
CA TYR A 27 -8.51 5.15 -2.58
C TYR A 27 -8.02 4.04 -1.67
N PHE A 28 -8.86 3.04 -1.41
CA PHE A 28 -8.46 1.89 -0.59
C PHE A 28 -7.37 1.05 -1.27
N LEU A 29 -7.58 0.66 -2.53
CA LEU A 29 -6.63 -0.18 -3.26
C LEU A 29 -5.25 0.48 -3.39
N LEU A 30 -5.20 1.75 -3.79
CA LEU A 30 -3.92 2.42 -4.06
C LEU A 30 -3.34 3.16 -2.86
N GLY A 31 -4.18 3.70 -1.99
CA GLY A 31 -3.74 4.45 -0.82
C GLY A 31 -3.47 3.57 0.39
N VAL A 32 -4.05 2.37 0.45
CA VAL A 32 -3.89 1.44 1.58
C VAL A 32 -3.17 0.17 1.13
N LEU A 33 -3.75 -0.59 0.20
CA LEU A 33 -3.22 -1.92 -0.11
C LEU A 33 -1.88 -1.87 -0.89
N ALA A 34 -1.76 -1.01 -1.89
CA ALA A 34 -0.54 -0.90 -2.69
C ALA A 34 0.73 -0.62 -1.86
N PRO A 35 0.78 0.37 -0.94
CA PRO A 35 1.97 0.61 -0.12
C PRO A 35 2.25 -0.53 0.88
N ILE A 36 1.20 -1.20 1.39
CA ILE A 36 1.36 -2.38 2.26
C ILE A 36 2.02 -3.53 1.48
N VAL A 37 1.51 -3.84 0.29
CA VAL A 37 2.06 -4.91 -0.57
C VAL A 37 3.51 -4.60 -0.94
N LEU A 38 3.82 -3.35 -1.30
CA LEU A 38 5.18 -2.92 -1.60
C LEU A 38 6.14 -3.25 -0.45
N ASN A 39 5.76 -2.94 0.79
CA ASN A 39 6.60 -3.23 1.96
C ASN A 39 6.63 -4.71 2.32
N LEU A 40 5.52 -5.45 2.16
CA LEU A 40 5.49 -6.89 2.41
C LEU A 40 6.43 -7.68 1.48
N ILE A 41 6.52 -7.30 0.21
CA ILE A 41 7.46 -7.92 -0.74
C ILE A 41 8.90 -7.72 -0.25
N HIS A 42 9.25 -6.50 0.15
CA HIS A 42 10.58 -6.20 0.67
C HIS A 42 10.85 -6.91 2.00
N LEU A 43 9.88 -6.99 2.90
CA LEU A 43 10.01 -7.78 4.13
C LEU A 43 10.29 -9.25 3.81
N GLY A 44 9.55 -9.85 2.88
CA GLY A 44 9.74 -11.26 2.49
C GLY A 44 11.14 -11.52 1.95
N ILE A 45 11.61 -10.68 1.05
CA ILE A 45 12.97 -10.78 0.48
C ILE A 45 14.03 -10.50 1.57
N GLY A 46 13.82 -9.49 2.40
CA GLY A 46 14.72 -9.13 3.50
C GLY A 46 14.88 -10.26 4.52
N LEU A 47 13.79 -10.93 4.88
CA LEU A 47 13.81 -12.12 5.75
C LEU A 47 14.56 -13.27 5.09
N PHE A 48 14.32 -13.52 3.80
CA PHE A 48 15.02 -14.57 3.05
C PHE A 48 16.53 -14.33 3.02
N ILE A 49 16.95 -13.12 2.68
CA ILE A 49 18.38 -12.74 2.63
C ILE A 49 18.99 -12.83 4.03
N THR A 50 18.33 -12.25 5.04
CA THR A 50 18.82 -12.27 6.42
C THR A 50 19.02 -13.72 6.91
N LYS A 51 18.07 -14.61 6.64
CA LYS A 51 18.13 -16.02 7.03
C LYS A 51 19.23 -16.81 6.33
N ASN A 52 19.47 -16.57 5.03
CA ASN A 52 20.33 -17.43 4.21
C ASN A 52 21.75 -16.87 4.01
N GLN A 53 21.90 -15.56 4.02
CA GLN A 53 23.17 -14.86 3.75
C GLN A 53 23.73 -14.18 5.00
N GLY A 54 22.93 -14.06 6.06
CA GLY A 54 23.32 -13.48 7.33
C GLY A 54 22.94 -12.00 7.47
N ASN A 55 23.18 -11.47 8.67
CA ASN A 55 22.66 -10.18 9.11
C ASN A 55 23.23 -9.00 8.31
N THR A 56 24.51 -9.03 7.93
CA THR A 56 25.16 -7.98 7.14
C THR A 56 24.46 -7.77 5.79
N PHE A 57 24.16 -8.86 5.09
CA PHE A 57 23.43 -8.80 3.82
C PHE A 57 21.98 -8.37 4.00
N GLY A 58 21.34 -8.79 5.10
CA GLY A 58 19.99 -8.33 5.45
C GLY A 58 19.89 -6.81 5.65
N VAL A 59 20.85 -6.23 6.38
CA VAL A 59 20.92 -4.77 6.58
C VAL A 59 21.22 -4.05 5.27
N GLY A 60 22.15 -4.55 4.46
CA GLY A 60 22.46 -4.00 3.14
C GLY A 60 21.26 -4.01 2.20
N PHE A 61 20.50 -5.10 2.18
CA PHE A 61 19.26 -5.18 1.42
C PHE A 61 18.21 -4.18 1.92
N SER A 62 18.06 -3.98 3.23
CA SER A 62 17.13 -3.00 3.77
C SER A 62 17.47 -1.57 3.30
N ALA A 63 18.76 -1.22 3.29
CA ALA A 63 19.24 0.08 2.83
C ALA A 63 18.96 0.31 1.34
N ILE A 64 19.28 -0.66 0.47
CA ILE A 64 18.99 -0.58 -0.97
C ILE A 64 17.47 -0.64 -1.23
N GLY A 65 16.77 -1.47 -0.46
CA GLY A 65 15.32 -1.64 -0.50
C GLY A 65 14.55 -0.36 -0.19
N PHE A 66 15.15 0.57 0.55
CA PHE A 66 14.59 1.91 0.72
C PHE A 66 14.49 2.64 -0.62
N VAL A 67 15.51 2.57 -1.47
CA VAL A 67 15.54 3.25 -2.79
C VAL A 67 14.44 2.71 -3.71
N SER A 68 14.30 1.38 -3.81
CA SER A 68 13.25 0.77 -4.62
C SER A 68 11.85 1.05 -4.09
N LYS A 69 11.66 1.12 -2.76
CA LYS A 69 10.40 1.57 -2.16
C LYS A 69 10.09 3.01 -2.50
N THR A 70 11.07 3.91 -2.41
CA THR A 70 10.88 5.32 -2.79
C THR A 70 10.47 5.43 -4.26
N ALA A 71 11.11 4.69 -5.17
CA ALA A 71 10.70 4.64 -6.57
C ALA A 71 9.26 4.13 -6.73
N GLY A 72 8.87 3.08 -5.98
CA GLY A 72 7.50 2.59 -5.94
C GLY A 72 6.50 3.64 -5.43
N MET A 73 6.85 4.39 -4.39
CA MET A 73 6.01 5.45 -3.83
C MET A 73 5.84 6.64 -4.79
N VAL A 74 6.89 7.03 -5.51
CA VAL A 74 6.81 8.05 -6.57
C VAL A 74 5.89 7.57 -7.69
N PHE A 75 6.04 6.31 -8.12
CA PHE A 75 5.18 5.72 -9.14
C PHE A 75 3.71 5.69 -8.70
N LEU A 76 3.41 5.24 -7.48
CA LEU A 76 2.05 5.20 -6.93
C LEU A 76 1.46 6.62 -6.82
N THR A 77 2.27 7.60 -6.40
CA THR A 77 1.87 9.01 -6.36
C THR A 77 1.43 9.52 -7.72
N TRP A 78 2.24 9.29 -8.77
CA TRP A 78 1.89 9.65 -10.13
C TRP A 78 0.64 8.91 -10.63
N LEU A 79 0.56 7.59 -10.38
CA LEU A 79 -0.55 6.76 -10.80
C LEU A 79 -1.88 7.22 -10.19
N GLY A 80 -1.90 7.51 -8.88
CA GLY A 80 -3.10 7.96 -8.19
C GLY A 80 -3.53 9.37 -8.55
N VAL A 81 -2.59 10.34 -8.53
CA VAL A 81 -2.92 11.76 -8.75
C VAL A 81 -3.06 12.09 -10.23
N SER A 82 -2.04 11.81 -11.03
CA SER A 82 -1.99 12.25 -12.44
C SER A 82 -2.80 11.34 -13.36
N TYR A 83 -2.68 10.02 -13.22
CA TYR A 83 -3.33 9.08 -14.14
C TYR A 83 -4.79 8.78 -13.75
N LEU A 84 -5.09 8.61 -12.46
CA LEU A 84 -6.44 8.28 -11.97
C LEU A 84 -7.24 9.47 -11.44
N GLY A 85 -6.62 10.64 -11.30
CA GLY A 85 -7.29 11.87 -10.87
C GLY A 85 -7.83 11.83 -9.44
N LEU A 86 -7.20 11.07 -8.54
CA LEU A 86 -7.57 11.05 -7.12
C LEU A 86 -7.20 12.39 -6.45
N ASP A 87 -8.02 12.83 -5.50
CA ASP A 87 -7.75 14.06 -4.74
C ASP A 87 -6.48 13.88 -3.91
N PHE A 88 -5.45 14.67 -4.23
CA PHE A 88 -4.15 14.60 -3.57
C PHE A 88 -4.24 14.82 -2.06
N LYS A 89 -5.20 15.63 -1.59
CA LYS A 89 -5.39 15.97 -0.17
C LYS A 89 -5.80 14.76 0.66
N ILE A 90 -6.41 13.76 0.02
CA ILE A 90 -6.85 12.52 0.66
C ILE A 90 -5.89 11.38 0.32
N TYR A 91 -5.55 11.24 -0.96
CA TYR A 91 -4.78 10.12 -1.47
C TYR A 91 -3.35 10.09 -0.93
N ILE A 92 -2.64 11.23 -0.94
CA ILE A 92 -1.23 11.27 -0.53
C ILE A 92 -1.07 10.98 0.97
N PRO A 93 -1.85 11.57 1.89
CA PRO A 93 -1.76 11.21 3.31
C PRO A 93 -2.06 9.73 3.59
N LEU A 94 -3.03 9.13 2.89
CA LEU A 94 -3.31 7.69 3.02
C LEU A 94 -2.10 6.86 2.56
N LEU A 95 -1.63 7.13 1.34
CA LEU A 95 -0.50 6.41 0.72
C LEU A 95 0.74 6.46 1.62
N THR A 96 1.12 7.65 2.10
CA THR A 96 2.33 7.83 2.92
C THR A 96 2.17 7.26 4.33
N PHE A 97 0.98 7.37 4.94
CA PHE A 97 0.73 6.81 6.27
C PHE A 97 0.89 5.28 6.27
N PHE A 98 0.21 4.57 5.37
CA PHE A 98 0.28 3.11 5.32
C PHE A 98 1.66 2.62 4.91
N TRP A 99 2.33 3.31 3.98
CA TRP A 99 3.72 3.01 3.64
C TRP A 99 4.64 3.17 4.86
N PHE A 100 4.56 4.29 5.59
CA PHE A 100 5.46 4.57 6.70
C PHE A 100 5.27 3.59 7.86
N ILE A 101 4.02 3.35 8.26
CA ILE A 101 3.71 2.43 9.36
C ILE A 101 4.14 1.00 9.03
N THR A 102 3.86 0.52 7.82
CA THR A 102 4.29 -0.83 7.44
C THR A 102 5.80 -0.96 7.28
N HIS A 103 6.49 0.11 6.87
CA HIS A 103 7.95 0.14 6.84
C HIS A 103 8.57 0.06 8.25
N ILE A 104 7.96 0.72 9.24
CA ILE A 104 8.36 0.59 10.65
C ILE A 104 8.19 -0.87 11.12
N PHE A 105 7.05 -1.50 10.84
CA PHE A 105 6.82 -2.90 11.19
C PHE A 105 7.85 -3.83 10.55
N GLU A 106 8.17 -3.62 9.27
CA GLU A 106 9.21 -4.37 8.57
C GLU A 106 10.56 -4.27 9.28
N ALA A 107 10.98 -3.06 9.69
CA ALA A 107 12.24 -2.86 10.40
C ALA A 107 12.27 -3.64 11.74
N PHE A 108 11.17 -3.64 12.50
CA PHE A 108 11.07 -4.42 13.73
C PHE A 108 11.12 -5.93 13.48
N ILE A 109 10.44 -6.42 12.44
CA ILE A 109 10.40 -7.85 12.12
C ILE A 109 11.78 -8.34 11.65
N ILE A 110 12.47 -7.59 10.78
CA ILE A 110 13.83 -7.92 10.34
C ILE A 110 14.79 -7.92 11.54
N ASN A 111 14.71 -6.93 12.42
CA ASN A 111 15.55 -6.89 13.63
C ASN A 111 15.31 -8.12 14.53
N SER A 112 14.05 -8.54 14.70
CA SER A 112 13.72 -9.78 15.41
C SER A 112 14.33 -11.01 14.73
N ALA A 113 14.26 -11.10 13.40
CA ALA A 113 14.85 -12.20 12.64
C ALA A 113 16.38 -12.22 12.73
N MET A 114 17.04 -11.06 12.71
CA MET A 114 18.48 -10.94 12.87
C MET A 114 18.96 -11.47 14.22
N LYS A 115 18.26 -11.15 15.32
CA LYS A 115 18.59 -11.66 16.66
C LYS A 115 18.53 -13.20 16.68
N LYS A 116 17.45 -13.78 16.14
CA LYS A 116 17.28 -15.24 16.03
C LYS A 116 18.35 -15.93 15.18
N ASN A 117 19.03 -15.20 14.28
CA ASN A 117 20.14 -15.75 13.50
C ASN A 117 21.47 -15.71 14.25
N ILE A 118 21.65 -14.81 15.24
CA ILE A 118 22.84 -14.80 16.11
C ILE A 118 22.76 -15.95 17.11
N ASP A 119 21.54 -16.30 17.54
CA ASP A 119 21.27 -17.40 18.49
C ASP A 119 21.33 -18.80 17.85
N LYS A 120 21.71 -18.92 16.57
CA LYS A 120 21.88 -20.18 15.84
C LYS A 120 23.35 -20.49 15.63
#